data_AF-A0A645AR88-F1
#
_entry.id   AF-A0A645AR88-F1
#
_cell.length_a   1.000
_cell.length_b   1.000
_cell.length_c   1.000
_cell.angle_alpha   90.00
_cell.angle_beta   90.00
_cell.angle_gamma   90.00
#
_symmetry.space_group_name_H-M   'P 1'
#
loop_
_entity.id
_entity.type
_entity.pdbx_description
1 polymer ?
#
loop_
_entity_poly.entity_id
_entity_poly.type
_entity_poly.pdbx_seq_one_letter_code
_entity_poly.pdbx_strand_id
1 'polypeptide(L)' 'MKNYLSSETIYNRILTYEDEHSLNGFLLLIHIGTDPKRTDKLYNRLDDLIRELKKRGYEFKSINTLLKD' A
#
# COMPACT_ATOMS: atom_id res chain seq x y z
N MET A 1 16.34 -5.72 -11.99
CA MET A 1 16.30 -4.45 -11.21
C MET A 1 15.85 -3.25 -12.02
N LYS A 2 16.26 -3.09 -13.29
CA LYS A 2 15.91 -1.92 -14.14
C LYS A 2 14.40 -1.57 -14.20
N ASN A 3 13.52 -2.56 -13.99
CA ASN A 3 12.07 -2.39 -14.07
C ASN A 3 11.36 -2.39 -12.69
N TYR A 4 12.11 -2.50 -11.58
CA TYR A 4 11.51 -2.41 -10.25
C TYR A 4 11.50 -0.95 -9.80
N LEU A 5 10.32 -0.46 -9.42
CA LEU A 5 10.21 0.78 -8.67
C LEU A 5 10.74 0.56 -7.24
N SER A 6 11.37 1.58 -6.66
CA SER A 6 11.76 1.53 -5.25
C SER A 6 10.53 1.51 -4.35
N SER A 7 10.69 0.98 -3.14
CA SER A 7 9.63 0.99 -2.13
C SER A 7 9.18 2.41 -1.81
N GLU A 8 10.10 3.38 -1.81
CA GLU A 8 9.79 4.80 -1.64
C GLU A 8 8.94 5.35 -2.78
N THR A 9 9.28 5.07 -4.05
CA THR A 9 8.45 5.49 -5.18
C THR A 9 7.05 4.90 -5.11
N ILE A 10 6.92 3.62 -4.74
CA ILE A 10 5.61 2.98 -4.60
C ILE A 10 4.82 3.62 -3.45
N TYR A 11 5.43 3.80 -2.29
CA TYR A 11 4.83 4.45 -1.13
C TYR A 11 4.32 5.85 -1.47
N ASN A 12 5.16 6.69 -2.07
CA ASN A 12 4.80 8.06 -2.44
C ASN A 12 3.67 8.07 -3.46
N ARG A 13 3.69 7.18 -4.46
CA ARG A 13 2.60 7.10 -5.45
C ARG A 13 1.25 6.75 -4.83
N ILE A 14 1.22 5.88 -3.82
CA ILE A 14 -0.01 5.54 -3.09
C ILE A 14 -0.56 6.79 -2.39
N LEU A 15 0.29 7.52 -1.67
CA LEU A 15 -0.12 8.73 -0.96
C LEU A 15 -0.50 9.87 -1.90
N THR A 16 0.25 10.09 -2.98
CA THR A 16 -0.08 11.10 -3.99
C THR A 16 -1.43 10.80 -4.65
N TYR A 17 -1.69 9.54 -4.99
CA TYR A 17 -2.99 9.16 -5.53
C TYR A 17 -4.12 9.44 -4.52
N GLU A 18 -3.89 9.11 -3.25
CA GLU A 18 -4.82 9.40 -2.17
C GLU A 18 -5.06 10.89 -1.96
N ASP A 19 -4.01 11.72 -1.97
CA ASP A 19 -4.12 13.18 -1.85
C ASP A 19 -4.96 13.78 -2.99
N GLU A 20 -4.82 13.25 -4.20
CA GLU A 20 -5.50 13.76 -5.40
C GLU A 20 -6.95 13.25 -5.55
N HIS A 21 -7.25 12.02 -5.10
CA HIS A 21 -8.51 11.34 -5.42
C HIS A 21 -9.26 10.78 -4.20
N SER A 22 -8.67 10.76 -3.01
CA SER A 22 -9.00 9.87 -1.88
C SER A 22 -8.92 8.38 -2.24
N LEU A 23 -8.99 7.50 -1.24
CA LEU A 23 -9.09 6.05 -1.49
C LEU A 23 -10.54 5.55 -1.59
N ASN A 24 -11.56 6.30 -1.15
CA ASN A 24 -13.00 5.99 -1.34
C ASN A 24 -13.40 4.48 -1.41
N GLY A 25 -13.07 3.68 -0.39
CA GLY A 25 -13.36 2.24 -0.41
C GLY A 25 -12.42 1.42 -1.31
N PHE A 26 -11.11 1.64 -1.18
CA PHE A 26 -10.07 1.03 -2.03
C PHE A 26 -9.67 -0.39 -1.63
N LEU A 27 -9.23 -1.19 -2.60
CA LEU A 27 -8.51 -2.44 -2.37
C LEU A 27 -7.07 -2.34 -2.90
N LEU A 28 -6.11 -2.21 -1.99
CA LEU A 28 -4.68 -2.23 -2.32
C LEU A 28 -4.17 -3.68 -2.36
N LEU A 29 -4.03 -4.25 -3.55
CA LEU A 29 -3.52 -5.61 -3.74
C LEU A 29 -1.99 -5.62 -3.85
N ILE A 30 -1.33 -6.44 -3.03
CA ILE A 30 0.14 -6.57 -3.00
C ILE A 30 0.55 -8.03 -3.11
N HIS A 31 1.50 -8.31 -4.01
CA HIS A 31 2.20 -9.60 -4.05
C HIS A 31 3.45 -9.53 -3.17
N ILE A 32 3.47 -10.31 -2.09
CA ILE A 32 4.60 -10.36 -1.14
C ILE A 32 5.84 -11.08 -1.69
N GLY A 33 5.74 -11.69 -2.87
CA GLY A 33 6.84 -12.33 -3.57
C GLY A 33 7.54 -11.38 -4.54
N THR A 34 8.86 -11.30 -4.46
CA THR A 34 9.71 -10.62 -5.44
C THR A 34 10.93 -11.49 -5.73
N ASP A 35 11.62 -11.20 -6.84
CA ASP A 35 12.91 -11.84 -7.14
C ASP A 35 13.85 -11.74 -5.91
N PRO A 36 14.54 -12.82 -5.50
CA PRO A 36 15.45 -12.81 -4.35
C PRO A 36 16.51 -11.71 -4.39
N LYS A 37 16.90 -11.26 -5.59
CA LYS A 37 17.87 -10.18 -5.80
C LYS A 37 17.31 -8.79 -5.48
N ARG A 38 15.99 -8.63 -5.33
CA ARG A 38 15.38 -7.37 -4.89
C ARG A 38 15.53 -7.26 -3.37
N THR A 39 16.50 -6.47 -2.95
CA THR A 39 16.76 -6.18 -1.52
C THR A 39 15.79 -5.14 -0.96
N ASP A 40 15.40 -4.14 -1.76
CA ASP A 40 14.41 -3.13 -1.39
C ASP A 40 12.98 -3.64 -1.60
N LYS A 41 12.40 -4.22 -0.55
CA LYS A 41 11.08 -4.86 -0.60
C LYS A 41 10.02 -3.99 0.08
N LEU A 42 8.93 -3.74 -0.64
CA LEU A 42 7.84 -2.88 -0.17
C LEU A 42 7.25 -3.33 1.18
N TYR A 43 7.22 -4.64 1.45
CA TYR A 43 6.64 -5.15 2.68
C TYR A 43 7.35 -4.66 3.96
N ASN A 44 8.61 -4.22 3.86
CA ASN A 44 9.33 -3.60 4.97
C ASN A 44 8.79 -2.19 5.33
N ARG A 45 7.96 -1.59 4.47
CA ARG A 45 7.33 -0.27 4.65
C ARG A 45 5.82 -0.35 4.90
N LEU A 46 5.25 -1.55 5.03
CA LEU A 46 3.81 -1.70 5.22
C LEU A 46 3.34 -1.16 6.57
N ASP A 47 4.12 -1.32 7.63
CA ASP A 47 3.75 -0.76 8.95
C ASP A 47 3.65 0.77 8.88
N ASP A 48 4.62 1.43 8.24
CA ASP A 48 4.58 2.88 8.01
C ASP A 48 3.35 3.30 7.20
N LEU A 49 3.08 2.62 6.09
CA LEU A 49 1.96 2.95 5.21
C LEU A 49 0.62 2.77 5.93
N ILE A 50 0.45 1.69 6.68
CA ILE A 50 -0.76 1.42 7.46
C ILE A 50 -0.95 2.49 8.54
N ARG A 51 0.12 2.87 9.25
CA ARG A 51 0.05 3.94 10.26
C ARG A 51 -0.32 5.27 9.65
N GLU A 52 0.26 5.61 8.50
CA GLU A 52 -0.02 6.85 7.80
C GLU A 52 -1.48 6.92 7.34
N LEU A 53 -1.98 5.87 6.67
CA LEU A 53 -3.37 5.81 6.23
C LEU A 53 -4.35 5.85 7.42
N LYS A 54 -4.03 5.20 8.54
CA LYS A 54 -4.83 5.31 9.77
C LYS A 54 -4.87 6.74 10.32
N LYS A 55 -3.73 7.46 10.33
CA LYS A 55 -3.68 8.87 10.74
C LYS A 55 -4.54 9.76 9.84
N ARG A 56 -4.64 9.41 8.55
CA ARG A 56 -5.48 10.09 7.55
C ARG A 56 -6.96 9.71 7.65
N GLY A 57 -7.35 8.87 8.62
CA GLY A 57 -8.75 8.53 8.89
C GLY A 57 -9.24 7.26 8.20
N TYR A 58 -8.37 6.49 7.55
CA TYR A 58 -8.75 5.23 6.92
C TYR A 58 -8.84 4.07 7.93
N GLU A 59 -9.87 3.25 7.77
CA GLU A 59 -10.04 1.99 8.48
C GLU A 59 -9.64 0.81 7.58
N PHE A 60 -8.86 -0.12 8.11
CA PHE A 60 -8.53 -1.36 7.43
C PHE A 60 -9.51 -2.45 7.85
N LYS A 61 -10.37 -2.86 6.92
CA LYS A 61 -11.32 -3.96 7.10
C LYS A 61 -10.82 -5.23 6.43
N SER A 62 -11.21 -6.39 6.97
CA SER A 62 -11.06 -7.65 6.24
C SER A 62 -12.01 -7.68 5.04
N ILE A 63 -11.66 -8.39 3.97
CA ILE A 63 -12.55 -8.54 2.80
C ILE A 63 -13.91 -9.12 3.22
N ASN A 64 -13.91 -10.09 4.15
CA ASN A 64 -15.15 -10.68 4.66
C ASN A 64 -16.03 -9.66 5.40
N THR A 65 -15.43 -8.66 6.06
CA THR A 65 -16.17 -7.58 6.70
C THR A 65 -16.75 -6.65 5.65
N LEU A 66 -15.94 -6.28 4.64
CA LEU A 66 -16.36 -5.39 3.56
C LEU A 66 -17.54 -5.95 2.74
N LEU A 67 -17.59 -7.27 2.52
CA LEU A 67 -18.63 -7.92 1.70
C LEU A 67 -19.93 -8.24 2.46
N LYS A 68 -20.01 -7.96 3.76
CA LYS A 68 -21.20 -8.22 4.59
C LYS A 68 -22.00 -6.96 4.91
N ASP A 69 -21.44 -5.79 4.59
CA ASP A 69 -22.12 -4.49 4.61
C ASP A 69 -22.91 -4.31 3.30
#